data_AF-A0A2E6Z1M2-F1
#
_entry.id   AF-A0A2E6Z1M2-F1
#
_cell.length_a   1.000
_cell.length_b   1.000
_cell.length_c   1.000
_cell.angle_alpha   90.00
_cell.angle_beta   90.00
_cell.angle_gamma   90.00
#
_symmetry.space_group_name_H-M   'P 1'
#
loop_
_entity.id
_entity.type
_entity.pdbx_description
1 polymer ?
#
loop_
_entity_poly.entity_id
_entity_poly.type
_entity_poly.pdbx_seq_one_letter_code
_entity_poly.pdbx_strand_id
1 'polypeptide(L)'
;MKKILNITLIITIGTFLITLMMIDIFNSKNNEDEKVVKNNTQEELKIEPSPTFIPTPEATITPTPTPIPTSTPEPPSIGGKAMAYLSSLYNIKPINLKLFKYERKQWPSSAMGCPEPGKYYAQAETSGWALHFIERNNKEYLVHTDENGTNIIECKKNLPENTINIVKILDLSKTEEITLKRLKEGKYFELETLKDENKISPIIQFLDIDVIGSKNTREECEFLMELEFITKNSTQKIKFICTDGSNFMKISHKNLQEEIFGIPIQLVNHLGKYASQVPFPGIPEKPNSN
;
A
#
# COMPACT_ATOMS: atom_id res chain seq x y z
N MET A 1 52.51 -7.54 -25.06
CA MET A 1 52.68 -7.91 -23.63
C MET A 1 52.80 -6.72 -22.68
N LYS A 2 53.60 -5.66 -22.98
CA LYS A 2 53.75 -4.50 -22.06
C LYS A 2 52.47 -3.71 -21.73
N LYS A 3 51.50 -3.60 -22.65
CA LYS A 3 50.23 -2.87 -22.41
C LYS A 3 49.24 -3.61 -21.49
N ILE A 4 49.27 -4.94 -21.49
CA ILE A 4 48.35 -5.75 -20.67
C ILE A 4 48.78 -5.74 -19.20
N LEU A 5 50.10 -5.72 -18.95
CA LEU A 5 50.66 -5.69 -17.59
C LEU A 5 50.36 -4.38 -16.83
N ASN A 6 50.31 -3.24 -17.53
CA ASN A 6 49.99 -1.95 -16.91
C ASN A 6 48.50 -1.82 -16.53
N ILE A 7 47.60 -2.46 -17.27
CA ILE A 7 46.16 -2.39 -16.98
C ILE A 7 45.82 -3.24 -15.74
N THR A 8 46.43 -4.42 -15.60
CA THR A 8 46.25 -5.26 -14.41
C THR A 8 46.78 -4.61 -13.14
N LEU A 9 47.87 -3.85 -13.21
CA LEU A 9 48.46 -3.16 -12.05
C LEU A 9 47.59 -2.00 -11.54
N ILE A 10 46.94 -1.26 -12.45
CA ILE A 10 46.05 -0.14 -12.10
C ILE A 10 44.75 -0.66 -11.43
N ILE A 11 44.21 -1.79 -11.90
CA ILE A 11 43.00 -2.38 -11.33
C ILE A 11 43.24 -2.88 -9.89
N THR A 12 44.40 -3.50 -9.63
CA THR A 12 44.74 -3.99 -8.28
C THR A 12 44.96 -2.87 -7.25
N ILE A 13 45.52 -1.73 -7.67
CA ILE A 13 45.73 -0.57 -6.80
C ILE A 13 44.40 0.13 -6.49
N GLY A 14 43.51 0.21 -7.49
CA GLY A 14 42.17 0.78 -7.32
C GLY A 14 41.30 0.00 -6.33
N THR A 15 41.34 -1.33 -6.36
CA THR A 15 40.56 -2.17 -5.43
C THR A 15 41.07 -2.07 -3.99
N PHE A 16 42.38 -1.90 -3.78
CA PHE A 16 42.98 -1.79 -2.44
C PHE A 16 42.65 -0.45 -1.75
N LEU A 17 42.57 0.64 -2.52
CA LEU A 17 42.17 1.96 -2.00
C LEU A 17 40.69 2.01 -1.58
N ILE A 18 39.81 1.31 -2.30
CA ILE A 18 38.38 1.25 -1.96
C ILE A 18 38.15 0.45 -0.67
N THR A 19 38.92 -0.63 -0.44
CA THR A 19 38.83 -1.40 0.80
C THR A 19 39.33 -0.65 2.03
N LEU A 20 40.31 0.25 1.88
CA LEU A 20 40.79 1.08 2.98
C LEU A 20 39.78 2.17 3.39
N MET A 21 39.08 2.79 2.43
CA MET A 21 38.05 3.80 2.74
C MET A 21 36.82 3.23 3.48
N MET A 22 36.50 1.95 3.32
CA MET A 22 35.35 1.33 4.01
C MET A 22 35.66 0.96 5.48
N ILE A 23 36.93 0.81 5.86
CA ILE A 23 37.34 0.52 7.24
C ILE A 23 37.24 1.77 8.12
N ASP A 24 37.52 2.96 7.57
CA ASP A 24 37.42 4.22 8.31
C ASP A 24 35.97 4.60 8.66
N ILE A 25 34.99 4.21 7.83
CA ILE A 25 33.56 4.47 8.10
C ILE A 25 33.05 3.62 9.27
N PHE A 26 33.57 2.41 9.47
CA PHE A 26 33.12 1.52 10.55
C PHE A 26 33.66 1.94 11.92
N ASN A 27 34.83 2.58 11.98
CA ASN A 27 35.42 3.06 13.23
C ASN A 27 34.86 4.42 13.71
N SER A 28 34.11 5.15 12.88
CA SER A 28 33.57 6.47 13.24
C SER A 28 32.26 6.43 14.04
N LYS A 29 31.63 5.26 14.27
CA LYS A 29 30.28 5.19 14.84
C LYS A 29 30.17 4.75 16.30
N ASN A 30 31.30 4.52 16.98
CA ASN A 30 31.33 4.13 18.39
C ASN A 30 32.08 5.16 19.22
N ASN A 31 31.50 6.35 19.45
CA ASN A 31 31.96 7.28 20.49
C ASN A 31 31.00 8.45 20.70
N GLU A 32 29.76 8.18 21.07
CA GLU A 32 28.95 9.16 21.79
C GLU A 32 28.10 8.40 22.81
N ASP A 33 28.56 8.34 24.06
CA ASP A 33 27.75 8.43 25.29
C ASP A 33 28.64 8.21 26.54
N GLU A 34 29.50 9.18 26.82
CA GLU A 34 29.99 9.42 28.18
C GLU A 34 29.84 10.91 28.48
N LYS A 35 28.80 11.28 29.27
CA LYS A 35 28.77 12.47 30.14
C LYS A 35 27.44 12.57 30.89
N VAL A 36 27.39 12.09 32.14
CA VAL A 36 26.63 12.75 33.21
C VAL A 36 27.44 12.71 34.52
N VAL A 37 28.18 13.81 34.70
CA VAL A 37 28.47 14.57 35.91
C VAL A 37 28.26 13.87 37.27
N LYS A 38 29.40 13.56 37.91
CA LYS A 38 29.55 13.51 39.37
C LYS A 38 29.40 14.93 39.92
N ASN A 39 28.61 15.13 40.97
CA ASN A 39 28.81 16.22 41.93
C ASN A 39 28.47 15.72 43.34
N ASN A 40 29.53 15.58 44.14
CA ASN A 40 29.46 15.48 45.59
C ASN A 40 29.40 16.89 46.17
N THR A 41 28.51 17.13 47.13
CA THR A 41 28.71 18.14 48.17
C THR A 41 28.34 17.51 49.50
N GLN A 42 29.34 17.31 50.36
CA GLN A 42 29.17 17.06 51.78
C GLN A 42 28.76 18.36 52.46
N GLU A 43 27.75 18.31 53.30
CA GLU A 43 27.51 19.30 54.35
C GLU A 43 27.36 18.54 55.67
N GLU A 44 28.32 18.76 56.56
CA GLU A 44 28.41 18.25 57.92
C GLU A 44 27.84 19.30 58.89
N LEU A 45 27.03 18.87 59.86
CA LEU A 45 26.76 19.43 61.21
C LEU A 45 25.38 18.87 61.65
N LYS A 46 25.08 18.44 62.88
CA LYS A 46 25.62 18.67 64.23
C LYS A 46 24.99 17.58 65.13
N ILE A 47 25.73 17.01 66.08
CA ILE A 47 25.21 16.00 67.02
C ILE A 47 24.61 16.72 68.25
N GLU A 48 23.34 16.46 68.56
CA GLU A 48 22.65 16.93 69.77
C GLU A 48 21.86 15.74 70.40
N PRO A 49 21.74 15.63 71.74
CA PRO A 49 21.49 14.35 72.39
C PRO A 49 20.03 13.87 72.30
N SER A 50 19.92 12.54 72.32
CA SER A 50 18.72 11.72 72.31
C SER A 50 17.65 12.15 73.32
N PRO A 51 16.42 12.49 72.89
CA PRO A 51 15.27 12.53 73.79
C PRO A 51 14.75 11.09 74.02
N THR A 52 14.44 10.82 75.27
CA THR A 52 13.87 9.58 75.81
C THR A 52 12.67 9.08 75.02
N PHE A 53 12.66 7.79 74.67
CA PHE A 53 11.54 7.10 74.04
C PHE A 53 10.26 7.23 74.89
N ILE A 54 9.26 7.93 74.36
CA ILE A 54 7.85 7.76 74.75
C ILE A 54 7.30 6.70 73.80
N PRO A 55 6.57 5.66 74.27
CA PRO A 55 6.01 4.66 73.37
C PRO A 55 4.97 5.32 72.44
N THR A 56 5.34 5.46 71.18
CA THR A 56 4.46 5.83 70.06
C THR A 56 3.41 4.73 69.88
N PRO A 57 2.11 5.06 69.74
CA PRO A 57 1.10 4.06 69.41
C PRO A 57 1.45 3.38 68.09
N GLU A 58 1.37 2.06 68.09
CA GLU A 58 1.62 1.17 66.95
C GLU A 58 0.91 1.72 65.70
N ALA A 59 1.69 2.12 64.69
CA ALA A 59 1.15 2.60 63.43
C ALA A 59 0.43 1.45 62.73
N THR A 60 -0.90 1.55 62.63
CA THR A 60 -1.73 0.67 61.83
C THR A 60 -1.17 0.62 60.40
N ILE A 61 -0.72 -0.55 59.97
CA ILE A 61 -0.40 -0.84 58.56
C ILE A 61 -1.66 -0.65 57.72
N THR A 62 -1.79 0.52 57.08
CA THR A 62 -2.80 0.75 56.04
C THR A 62 -2.46 -0.17 54.87
N PRO A 63 -3.37 -1.04 54.41
CA PRO A 63 -3.09 -1.89 53.26
C PRO A 63 -2.85 -1.01 52.03
N THR A 64 -1.72 -1.21 51.35
CA THR A 64 -1.53 -0.68 50.00
C THR A 64 -2.71 -1.13 49.15
N PRO A 65 -3.45 -0.23 48.46
CA PRO A 65 -4.56 -0.65 47.61
C PRO A 65 -4.00 -1.60 46.55
N THR A 66 -4.52 -2.83 46.52
CA THR A 66 -4.28 -3.74 45.39
C THR A 66 -4.65 -3.01 44.10
N PRO A 67 -3.79 -2.98 43.06
CA PRO A 67 -4.18 -2.39 41.79
C PRO A 67 -5.48 -3.06 41.34
N ILE A 68 -6.55 -2.27 41.20
CA ILE A 68 -7.80 -2.75 40.62
C ILE A 68 -7.42 -3.31 39.24
N PRO A 69 -7.76 -4.57 38.90
CA PRO A 69 -7.45 -5.10 37.59
C PRO A 69 -8.10 -4.20 36.55
N THR A 70 -7.30 -3.47 35.77
CA THR A 70 -7.77 -2.78 34.58
C THR A 70 -8.41 -3.84 33.70
N SER A 71 -9.69 -3.70 33.38
CA SER A 71 -10.37 -4.62 32.48
C SER A 71 -9.55 -4.74 31.20
N THR A 72 -9.14 -5.97 30.87
CA THR A 72 -8.57 -6.21 29.55
C THR A 72 -9.70 -5.87 28.56
N PRO A 73 -9.48 -4.96 27.61
CA PRO A 73 -10.54 -4.61 26.68
C PRO A 73 -11.04 -5.89 26.00
N GLU A 74 -12.35 -5.96 25.77
CA GLU A 74 -12.93 -7.11 25.09
C GLU A 74 -12.52 -7.06 23.60
N PRO A 75 -12.04 -8.18 23.02
CA PRO A 75 -11.74 -8.23 21.60
C PRO A 75 -12.96 -7.81 20.76
N PRO A 76 -12.80 -6.98 19.73
CA PRO A 76 -13.93 -6.53 18.94
C PRO A 76 -14.50 -7.70 18.12
N SER A 77 -15.83 -7.72 17.94
CA SER A 77 -16.53 -8.77 17.20
C SER A 77 -15.98 -8.99 15.78
N ILE A 78 -15.41 -7.94 15.20
CA ILE A 78 -14.77 -7.97 13.88
C ILE A 78 -13.54 -8.88 13.79
N GLY A 79 -12.90 -9.19 14.93
CA GLY A 79 -11.71 -10.05 15.00
C GLY A 79 -11.93 -11.42 14.38
N GLY A 80 -13.14 -11.98 14.48
CA GLY A 80 -13.50 -13.25 13.84
C GLY A 80 -13.46 -13.19 12.31
N LYS A 81 -13.95 -12.11 11.69
CA LYS A 81 -13.91 -11.95 10.23
C LYS A 81 -12.48 -11.77 9.72
N ALA A 82 -11.67 -10.99 10.44
CA ALA A 82 -10.25 -10.80 10.10
C ALA A 82 -9.45 -12.11 10.24
N MET A 83 -9.73 -12.92 11.27
CA MET A 83 -9.13 -14.24 11.43
C MET A 83 -9.52 -15.19 10.30
N ALA A 84 -10.80 -15.20 9.90
CA ALA A 84 -11.27 -16.00 8.78
C ALA A 84 -10.62 -15.56 7.45
N TYR A 85 -10.46 -14.25 7.25
CA TYR A 85 -9.75 -13.68 6.11
C TYR A 85 -8.29 -14.18 6.02
N LEU A 86 -7.51 -14.07 7.10
CA LEU A 86 -6.13 -14.58 7.14
C LEU A 86 -6.06 -16.10 6.95
N SER A 87 -6.99 -16.82 7.57
CA SER A 87 -7.07 -18.29 7.46
C SER A 87 -7.30 -18.72 6.01
N SER A 88 -8.19 -18.03 5.29
CA SER A 88 -8.45 -18.27 3.87
C SER A 88 -7.25 -17.89 2.99
N LEU A 89 -6.68 -16.71 3.23
CA LEU A 89 -5.58 -16.16 2.41
C LEU A 89 -4.31 -17.01 2.47
N TYR A 90 -3.99 -17.55 3.65
CA TYR A 90 -2.73 -18.28 3.90
C TYR A 90 -2.92 -19.77 4.20
N ASN A 91 -4.16 -20.28 4.15
CA ASN A 91 -4.51 -21.63 4.55
C ASN A 91 -4.05 -21.96 6.00
N ILE A 92 -4.15 -20.98 6.90
CA ILE A 92 -3.78 -21.11 8.32
C ILE A 92 -5.03 -21.56 9.09
N LYS A 93 -4.90 -22.54 9.99
CA LYS A 93 -6.02 -22.92 10.86
C LYS A 93 -6.28 -21.81 11.89
N PRO A 94 -7.54 -21.40 12.15
CA PRO A 94 -7.86 -20.35 13.12
C PRO A 94 -7.22 -20.54 14.51
N ILE A 95 -7.13 -21.80 14.99
CA ILE A 95 -6.47 -22.15 16.27
C ILE A 95 -4.99 -21.76 16.35
N ASN A 96 -4.34 -21.54 15.20
CA ASN A 96 -2.95 -21.11 15.15
C ASN A 96 -2.79 -19.59 15.16
N LEU A 97 -3.88 -18.81 15.07
CA LEU A 97 -3.88 -17.35 15.07
C LEU A 97 -4.37 -16.82 16.41
N LYS A 98 -3.64 -15.86 16.98
CA LYS A 98 -4.03 -15.13 18.18
C LYS A 98 -4.09 -13.64 17.90
N LEU A 99 -5.25 -13.02 18.11
CA LEU A 99 -5.37 -11.56 18.18
C LEU A 99 -4.74 -11.10 19.49
N PHE A 100 -3.68 -10.29 19.42
CA PHE A 100 -2.95 -9.86 20.62
C PHE A 100 -2.93 -8.34 20.83
N LYS A 101 -3.28 -7.55 19.80
CA LYS A 101 -3.47 -6.10 19.90
C LYS A 101 -4.54 -5.65 18.91
N TYR A 102 -5.34 -4.68 19.29
CA TYR A 102 -6.29 -4.05 18.39
C TYR A 102 -6.55 -2.59 18.80
N GLU A 103 -6.92 -1.77 17.84
CA GLU A 103 -7.18 -0.34 18.03
C GLU A 103 -8.27 0.12 17.07
N ARG A 104 -9.23 0.90 17.56
CA ARG A 104 -10.20 1.57 16.71
C ARG A 104 -9.58 2.84 16.13
N LYS A 105 -9.68 3.04 14.82
CA LYS A 105 -9.06 4.16 14.11
C LYS A 105 -10.00 4.74 13.06
N GLN A 106 -9.79 6.01 12.76
CA GLN A 106 -10.39 6.70 11.62
C GLN A 106 -9.30 6.97 10.57
N TRP A 107 -9.58 6.63 9.33
CA TRP A 107 -8.68 6.80 8.19
C TRP A 107 -9.26 7.79 7.19
N PRO A 108 -8.42 8.53 6.46
CA PRO A 108 -8.89 9.50 5.45
C PRO A 108 -9.45 8.84 4.18
N SER A 109 -9.29 7.53 4.02
CA SER A 109 -9.77 6.80 2.85
C SER A 109 -10.12 5.35 3.19
N SER A 110 -10.87 4.73 2.27
CA SER A 110 -11.22 3.31 2.33
C SER A 110 -10.03 2.35 2.14
N ALA A 111 -8.84 2.87 1.80
CA ALA A 111 -7.59 2.11 1.81
C ALA A 111 -7.11 1.80 3.23
N MET A 112 -7.64 2.52 4.23
CA MET A 112 -7.31 2.35 5.65
C MET A 112 -5.79 2.43 5.91
N GLY A 113 -5.05 3.20 5.11
CA GLY A 113 -3.59 3.31 5.20
C GLY A 113 -2.80 2.13 4.65
N CYS A 114 -3.45 1.17 3.98
CA CYS A 114 -2.82 -0.01 3.40
C CYS A 114 -3.25 -0.20 1.94
N PRO A 115 -2.94 0.77 1.04
CA PRO A 115 -3.36 0.67 -0.35
C PRO A 115 -2.67 -0.51 -1.04
N GLU A 116 -3.48 -1.43 -1.56
CA GLU A 116 -2.99 -2.51 -2.41
C GLU A 116 -2.86 -2.03 -3.87
N PRO A 117 -1.77 -2.39 -4.56
CA PRO A 117 -1.59 -2.06 -5.98
C PRO A 117 -2.70 -2.64 -6.86
N GLY A 118 -3.13 -1.88 -7.86
CA GLY A 118 -4.22 -2.26 -8.76
C GLY A 118 -5.63 -2.01 -8.21
N LYS A 119 -5.77 -1.56 -6.96
CA LYS A 119 -7.07 -1.25 -6.36
C LYS A 119 -7.29 0.25 -6.23
N TYR A 120 -8.48 0.69 -6.63
CA TYR A 120 -8.96 2.04 -6.35
C TYR A 120 -9.66 2.09 -4.99
N TYR A 121 -9.38 3.15 -4.24
CA TYR A 121 -9.97 3.42 -2.94
C TYR A 121 -10.67 4.77 -2.92
N ALA A 122 -11.92 4.78 -2.46
CA ALA A 122 -12.67 6.01 -2.23
C ALA A 122 -11.96 6.89 -1.18
N GLN A 123 -11.85 8.18 -1.47
CA GLN A 123 -11.34 9.21 -0.58
C GLN A 123 -12.47 9.69 0.34
N ALA A 124 -12.82 8.84 1.29
CA ALA A 124 -13.85 9.10 2.27
C ALA A 124 -13.37 8.65 3.64
N GLU A 125 -13.64 9.47 4.66
CA GLU A 125 -13.32 9.11 6.03
C GLU A 125 -13.96 7.77 6.40
N THR A 126 -13.12 6.81 6.78
CA THR A 126 -13.51 5.44 7.06
C THR A 126 -13.14 5.15 8.50
N SER A 127 -14.10 4.81 9.34
CA SER A 127 -13.87 4.31 10.69
C SER A 127 -13.72 2.78 10.67
N GLY A 128 -12.95 2.23 11.59
CA GLY A 128 -12.84 0.79 11.79
C GLY A 128 -11.69 0.40 12.69
N TRP A 129 -11.05 -0.74 12.40
CA TRP A 129 -10.14 -1.41 13.33
C TRP A 129 -8.79 -1.79 12.73
N ALA A 130 -7.70 -1.51 13.45
CA ALA A 130 -6.39 -2.09 13.22
C ALA A 130 -6.21 -3.30 14.15
N LEU A 131 -5.96 -4.48 13.59
CA LEU A 131 -5.95 -5.76 14.29
C LEU A 131 -4.60 -6.44 14.08
N HIS A 132 -3.91 -6.78 15.16
CA HIS A 132 -2.62 -7.47 15.13
C HIS A 132 -2.79 -8.94 15.54
N PHE A 133 -2.52 -9.83 14.60
CA PHE A 133 -2.51 -11.27 14.82
C PHE A 133 -1.09 -11.80 14.86
N ILE A 134 -0.86 -12.81 15.69
CA ILE A 134 0.37 -13.60 15.70
C ILE A 134 0.03 -15.07 15.48
N GLU A 135 0.79 -15.71 14.60
CA GLU A 135 0.73 -17.15 14.36
C GLU A 135 1.68 -17.90 15.33
N ARG A 136 1.43 -19.19 15.58
CA ARG A 136 2.29 -20.04 16.42
C ARG A 136 3.78 -20.08 16.04
N ASN A 137 4.12 -19.78 14.79
CA ASN A 137 5.49 -19.66 14.30
C ASN A 137 6.11 -18.27 14.53
N ASN A 138 5.45 -17.41 15.32
CA ASN A 138 5.81 -16.01 15.60
C ASN A 138 5.75 -15.07 14.39
N LYS A 139 5.03 -15.44 13.33
CA LYS A 139 4.73 -14.52 12.23
C LYS A 139 3.58 -13.59 12.62
N GLU A 140 3.80 -12.29 12.47
CA GLU A 140 2.79 -11.27 12.74
C GLU A 140 2.06 -10.81 11.47
N TYR A 141 0.79 -10.48 11.64
CA TYR A 141 -0.09 -9.93 10.61
C TYR A 141 -0.77 -8.68 11.16
N LEU A 142 -0.78 -7.60 10.36
CA LEU A 142 -1.58 -6.42 10.63
C LEU A 142 -2.73 -6.38 9.64
N VAL A 143 -3.96 -6.36 10.14
CA VAL A 143 -5.17 -6.34 9.33
C VAL A 143 -5.97 -5.09 9.68
N HIS A 144 -6.35 -4.31 8.67
CA HIS A 144 -7.25 -3.19 8.83
C HIS A 144 -8.62 -3.52 8.25
N THR A 145 -9.67 -3.14 8.96
CA THR A 145 -11.06 -3.35 8.52
C THR A 145 -11.87 -2.09 8.71
N ASP A 146 -12.93 -1.92 7.91
CA ASP A 146 -13.99 -0.97 8.26
C ASP A 146 -14.79 -1.49 9.47
N GLU A 147 -15.70 -0.66 10.02
CA GLU A 147 -16.52 -1.03 11.18
C GLU A 147 -17.32 -2.33 10.99
N ASN A 148 -17.78 -2.61 9.77
CA ASN A 148 -18.67 -3.73 9.49
C ASN A 148 -17.91 -4.98 9.00
N GLY A 149 -16.62 -4.85 8.69
CA GLY A 149 -15.84 -5.88 8.00
C GLY A 149 -16.26 -6.11 6.57
N THR A 150 -16.81 -5.10 5.89
CA THR A 150 -17.14 -5.18 4.47
C THR A 150 -15.85 -5.13 3.65
N ASN A 151 -14.90 -4.30 4.08
CA ASN A 151 -13.55 -4.26 3.58
C ASN A 151 -12.56 -4.76 4.65
N ILE A 152 -11.67 -5.68 4.28
CA ILE A 152 -10.63 -6.28 5.13
C ILE A 152 -9.34 -6.33 4.32
N ILE A 153 -8.29 -5.68 4.82
CA ILE A 153 -7.00 -5.54 4.12
C ILE A 153 -5.87 -5.96 5.05
N GLU A 154 -4.99 -6.85 4.59
CA GLU A 154 -3.72 -7.07 5.26
C GLU A 154 -2.70 -5.98 4.88
N CYS A 155 -2.19 -5.29 5.89
CA CYS A 155 -1.18 -4.27 5.77
C CYS A 155 0.22 -4.89 5.65
N LYS A 156 0.68 -5.06 4.40
CA LYS A 156 2.01 -5.58 4.12
C LYS A 156 3.04 -4.46 4.23
N LYS A 157 4.03 -4.64 5.11
CA LYS A 157 5.16 -3.70 5.29
C LYS A 157 6.09 -3.66 4.06
N ASN A 158 6.13 -4.74 3.29
CA ASN A 158 6.99 -4.90 2.11
C ASN A 158 6.10 -4.99 0.85
N LEU A 159 5.35 -3.93 0.55
CA LEU A 159 4.79 -3.80 -0.79
C LEU A 159 5.95 -3.78 -1.79
N PRO A 160 5.80 -4.38 -2.98
CA PRO A 160 6.85 -4.37 -3.99
C PRO A 160 7.27 -2.94 -4.31
N GLU A 161 8.56 -2.63 -4.17
CA GLU A 161 9.10 -1.28 -4.45
C GLU A 161 8.95 -0.87 -5.93
N ASN A 162 8.59 -1.81 -6.80
CA ASN A 162 8.46 -1.62 -8.24
C ASN A 162 7.04 -1.23 -8.69
N THR A 163 6.22 -0.66 -7.82
CA THR A 163 4.93 -0.09 -8.23
C THR A 163 5.12 1.12 -9.13
N ILE A 164 4.25 1.28 -10.12
CA ILE A 164 4.18 2.47 -10.97
C ILE A 164 2.80 3.12 -10.85
N ASN A 165 2.74 4.44 -10.84
CA ASN A 165 1.48 5.17 -10.94
C ASN A 165 1.16 5.47 -12.41
N ILE A 166 -0.03 5.10 -12.87
CA ILE A 166 -0.41 5.18 -14.30
C ILE A 166 -0.54 6.64 -14.77
N VAL A 167 -1.17 7.49 -13.96
CA VAL A 167 -1.35 8.92 -14.30
C VAL A 167 0.00 9.61 -14.41
N LYS A 168 0.92 9.34 -13.50
CA LYS A 168 2.27 9.93 -13.50
C LYS A 168 3.11 9.44 -14.67
N ILE A 169 3.18 8.13 -14.94
CA ILE A 169 4.03 7.58 -16.00
C ILE A 169 3.56 7.99 -17.41
N LEU A 170 2.26 8.27 -17.57
CA LEU A 170 1.68 8.69 -18.85
C LEU A 170 1.37 10.20 -18.93
N ASP A 171 1.64 10.98 -17.89
CA ASP A 171 1.29 12.42 -17.77
C ASP A 171 -0.19 12.71 -18.10
N LEU A 172 -1.11 11.87 -17.58
CA LEU A 172 -2.54 11.97 -17.92
C LEU A 172 -3.25 13.17 -17.27
N SER A 173 -2.61 13.86 -16.33
CA SER A 173 -3.20 15.02 -15.63
C SER A 173 -3.57 16.18 -16.55
N LYS A 174 -3.04 16.22 -17.78
CA LYS A 174 -3.29 17.27 -18.79
C LYS A 174 -4.19 16.80 -19.94
N THR A 175 -4.93 15.71 -19.74
CA THR A 175 -5.83 15.16 -20.76
C THR A 175 -6.95 16.16 -21.07
N GLU A 176 -7.09 16.52 -22.35
CA GLU A 176 -8.14 17.41 -22.85
C GLU A 176 -9.30 16.63 -23.46
N GLU A 177 -9.02 15.42 -23.94
CA GLU A 177 -10.00 14.56 -24.59
C GLU A 177 -9.68 13.08 -24.33
N ILE A 178 -10.74 12.29 -24.10
CA ILE A 178 -10.65 10.83 -24.01
C ILE A 178 -11.55 10.20 -25.07
N THR A 179 -10.97 9.39 -25.94
CA THR A 179 -11.72 8.57 -26.90
C THR A 179 -11.80 7.13 -26.39
N LEU A 180 -13.02 6.62 -26.24
CA LEU A 180 -13.27 5.21 -25.94
C LEU A 180 -13.52 4.46 -27.25
N LYS A 181 -12.77 3.38 -27.47
CA LYS A 181 -12.87 2.53 -28.66
C LYS A 181 -13.13 1.08 -28.29
N ARG A 182 -13.76 0.35 -29.21
CA ARG A 182 -14.03 -1.09 -29.10
C ARG A 182 -13.48 -1.84 -30.29
N LEU A 183 -12.86 -2.98 -30.02
CA LEU A 183 -12.42 -3.92 -31.03
C LEU A 183 -13.63 -4.60 -31.68
N LYS A 184 -13.69 -4.55 -33.00
CA LYS A 184 -14.64 -5.27 -33.85
C LYS A 184 -13.91 -5.71 -35.11
N GLU A 185 -13.99 -6.99 -35.47
CA GLU A 185 -13.39 -7.53 -36.69
C GLU A 185 -11.90 -7.14 -36.86
N GLY A 186 -11.14 -7.18 -35.78
CA GLY A 186 -9.70 -6.87 -35.77
C GLY A 186 -9.34 -5.37 -35.81
N LYS A 187 -10.32 -4.46 -35.77
CA LYS A 187 -10.09 -3.00 -35.75
C LYS A 187 -10.82 -2.32 -34.60
N TYR A 188 -10.20 -1.29 -34.03
CA TYR A 188 -10.84 -0.47 -33.00
C TYR A 188 -11.70 0.61 -33.65
N PHE A 189 -12.97 0.67 -33.25
CA PHE A 189 -13.94 1.69 -33.66
C PHE A 189 -14.30 2.57 -32.47
N GLU A 190 -14.48 3.86 -32.73
CA GLU A 190 -14.89 4.82 -31.71
C GLU A 190 -16.31 4.54 -31.22
N LEU A 191 -16.47 4.52 -29.90
CA LEU A 191 -17.77 4.43 -29.25
C LEU A 191 -18.23 5.80 -28.75
N GLU A 192 -17.30 6.56 -28.16
CA GLU A 192 -17.61 7.81 -27.48
C GLU A 192 -16.35 8.67 -27.37
N THR A 193 -16.53 9.99 -27.44
CA THR A 193 -15.48 10.99 -27.26
C THR A 193 -15.87 11.97 -26.16
N LEU A 194 -15.04 12.05 -25.12
CA LEU A 194 -15.26 12.84 -23.93
C LEU A 194 -14.34 14.07 -23.94
N LYS A 195 -14.92 15.26 -23.97
CA LYS A 195 -14.20 16.55 -23.87
C LYS A 195 -14.57 17.37 -22.63
N ASP A 196 -15.61 16.95 -21.92
CA ASP A 196 -16.08 17.59 -20.68
C ASP A 196 -15.21 17.13 -19.51
N GLU A 197 -14.64 18.08 -18.77
CA GLU A 197 -13.81 17.82 -17.58
C GLU A 197 -14.54 16.95 -16.55
N ASN A 198 -15.84 17.12 -16.36
CA ASN A 198 -16.63 16.31 -15.42
C ASN A 198 -16.75 14.84 -15.84
N LYS A 199 -16.54 14.54 -17.13
CA LYS A 199 -16.52 13.18 -17.67
C LYS A 199 -15.10 12.61 -17.71
N ILE A 200 -14.09 13.45 -17.90
CA ILE A 200 -12.67 13.08 -17.95
C ILE A 200 -12.12 12.80 -16.54
N SER A 201 -12.35 13.72 -15.59
CA SER A 201 -11.76 13.68 -14.25
C SER A 201 -12.01 12.37 -13.50
N PRO A 202 -13.22 11.77 -13.52
CA PRO A 202 -13.43 10.46 -12.88
C PRO A 202 -12.56 9.34 -13.46
N ILE A 203 -12.35 9.32 -14.78
CA ILE A 203 -11.52 8.30 -15.45
C ILE A 203 -10.06 8.44 -15.01
N ILE A 204 -9.54 9.68 -14.98
CA ILE A 204 -8.19 9.97 -14.50
C ILE A 204 -8.04 9.57 -13.03
N GLN A 205 -9.04 9.88 -12.20
CA GLN A 205 -9.04 9.53 -10.78
C GLN A 205 -9.00 8.01 -10.55
N PHE A 206 -9.73 7.22 -11.33
CA PHE A 206 -9.65 5.75 -11.21
C PHE A 206 -8.31 5.19 -11.62
N LEU A 207 -7.60 5.86 -12.53
CA LEU A 207 -6.25 5.49 -12.98
C LEU A 207 -5.14 6.05 -12.09
N ASP A 208 -5.44 6.98 -11.18
CA ASP A 208 -4.46 7.50 -10.22
C ASP A 208 -4.24 6.51 -9.07
N ILE A 209 -3.72 5.35 -9.45
CA ILE A 209 -3.40 4.24 -8.57
C ILE A 209 -2.02 3.70 -8.90
N ASP A 210 -1.40 3.11 -7.89
CA ASP A 210 -0.17 2.36 -8.05
C ASP A 210 -0.50 0.95 -8.56
N VAL A 211 0.21 0.48 -9.57
CA VAL A 211 0.05 -0.85 -10.16
C VAL A 211 1.38 -1.60 -10.21
N ILE A 212 1.31 -2.92 -10.21
CA ILE A 212 2.46 -3.80 -10.41
C ILE A 212 2.25 -4.54 -11.71
N GLY A 213 3.22 -4.44 -12.61
CA GLY A 213 3.23 -5.17 -13.87
C GLY A 213 3.58 -6.63 -13.65
N SER A 214 2.84 -7.52 -14.31
CA SER A 214 3.24 -8.93 -14.45
C SER A 214 3.87 -9.11 -15.83
N LYS A 215 5.15 -9.50 -15.84
CA LYS A 215 5.79 -9.99 -17.06
C LYS A 215 5.23 -11.37 -17.38
N ASN A 216 4.84 -11.58 -18.63
CA ASN A 216 4.77 -12.92 -19.22
C ASN A 216 3.65 -13.88 -18.75
N THR A 217 2.47 -13.39 -18.34
CA THR A 217 1.36 -14.29 -17.91
C THR A 217 0.17 -14.38 -18.87
N ARG A 218 0.10 -13.56 -19.94
CA ARG A 218 -1.00 -13.60 -20.94
C ARG A 218 -0.59 -13.10 -22.32
N GLU A 219 0.30 -13.81 -23.02
CA GLU A 219 0.54 -13.57 -24.45
C GLU A 219 -0.75 -13.66 -25.30
N GLU A 220 -1.84 -14.18 -24.73
CA GLU A 220 -3.12 -14.45 -25.40
C GLU A 220 -4.23 -13.42 -25.15
N CYS A 221 -4.00 -12.37 -24.34
CA CYS A 221 -5.07 -11.39 -24.10
C CYS A 221 -5.27 -10.47 -25.32
N GLU A 222 -6.29 -10.77 -26.12
CA GLU A 222 -6.86 -9.83 -27.07
C GLU A 222 -7.76 -8.84 -26.33
N PHE A 223 -7.38 -7.56 -26.34
CA PHE A 223 -8.10 -6.53 -25.58
C PHE A 223 -9.31 -5.99 -26.36
N LEU A 224 -10.49 -6.05 -25.76
CA LEU A 224 -11.74 -5.60 -26.36
C LEU A 224 -11.89 -4.08 -26.43
N MET A 225 -11.28 -3.34 -25.50
CA MET A 225 -11.48 -1.89 -25.38
C MET A 225 -10.14 -1.14 -25.41
N GLU A 226 -10.17 0.09 -25.91
CA GLU A 226 -9.03 1.01 -25.91
C GLU A 226 -9.47 2.39 -25.46
N LEU A 227 -8.72 3.00 -24.54
CA LEU A 227 -8.80 4.41 -24.19
C LEU A 227 -7.63 5.13 -24.84
N GLU A 228 -7.93 6.19 -25.57
CA GLU A 228 -6.94 7.16 -26.03
C GLU A 228 -7.08 8.45 -25.22
N PHE A 229 -6.01 8.84 -24.52
CA PHE A 229 -5.91 10.07 -23.77
C PHE A 229 -5.14 11.07 -24.60
N ILE A 230 -5.80 12.16 -24.99
CA ILE A 230 -5.25 13.17 -25.88
C ILE A 230 -4.95 14.42 -25.07
N THR A 231 -3.71 14.90 -25.18
CA THR A 231 -3.26 16.21 -24.69
C THR A 231 -2.88 17.07 -25.89
N LYS A 232 -2.51 18.34 -25.66
CA LYS A 232 -1.97 19.21 -26.73
C LYS A 232 -0.76 18.64 -27.47
N ASN A 233 0.02 17.78 -26.80
CA ASN A 233 1.35 17.39 -27.27
C ASN A 233 1.53 15.87 -27.42
N SER A 234 0.59 15.06 -26.93
CA SER A 234 0.74 13.61 -26.90
C SER A 234 -0.60 12.88 -26.92
N THR A 235 -0.54 11.62 -27.35
CA THR A 235 -1.65 10.68 -27.24
C THR A 235 -1.16 9.42 -26.56
N GLN A 236 -1.76 9.07 -25.42
CA GLN A 236 -1.44 7.86 -24.66
C GLN A 236 -2.56 6.84 -24.82
N LYS A 237 -2.21 5.55 -24.92
CA LYS A 237 -3.21 4.49 -25.13
C LYS A 237 -3.15 3.43 -24.04
N ILE A 238 -4.33 3.09 -23.52
CA ILE A 238 -4.53 1.98 -22.59
C ILE A 238 -5.54 1.02 -23.20
N LYS A 239 -5.12 -0.20 -23.49
CA LYS A 239 -6.02 -1.29 -23.89
C LYS A 239 -6.48 -2.04 -22.65
N PHE A 240 -7.73 -2.45 -22.58
CA PHE A 240 -8.28 -3.07 -21.39
C PHE A 240 -9.45 -4.01 -21.67
N ILE A 241 -9.69 -4.91 -20.72
CA ILE A 241 -10.64 -6.03 -20.77
C ILE A 241 -10.25 -7.03 -21.88
N CYS A 242 -9.89 -8.24 -21.49
CA CYS A 242 -9.62 -9.31 -22.44
C CYS A 242 -10.93 -9.86 -23.03
N THR A 243 -10.86 -10.46 -24.22
CA THR A 243 -12.00 -11.13 -24.89
C THR A 243 -12.63 -12.26 -24.08
N ASP A 244 -11.88 -12.89 -23.17
CA ASP A 244 -12.34 -13.91 -22.22
C ASP A 244 -13.09 -13.30 -21.00
N GLY A 245 -13.22 -11.97 -20.93
CA GLY A 245 -13.84 -11.25 -19.82
C GLY A 245 -12.89 -10.89 -18.67
N SER A 246 -11.61 -11.26 -18.76
CA SER A 246 -10.64 -10.95 -17.73
C SER A 246 -10.32 -9.45 -17.64
N ASN A 247 -10.30 -8.91 -16.41
CA ASN A 247 -10.07 -7.49 -16.12
C ASN A 247 -8.58 -7.14 -16.05
N PHE A 248 -7.95 -7.05 -17.22
CA PHE A 248 -6.58 -6.59 -17.36
C PHE A 248 -6.48 -5.36 -18.25
N MET A 249 -5.35 -4.67 -18.16
CA MET A 249 -4.98 -3.60 -19.06
C MET A 249 -3.52 -3.71 -19.52
N LYS A 250 -3.26 -3.18 -20.71
CA LYS A 250 -1.93 -3.03 -21.29
C LYS A 250 -1.71 -1.57 -21.67
N ILE A 251 -0.59 -1.03 -21.21
CA ILE A 251 -0.22 0.36 -21.42
C ILE A 251 0.72 0.44 -22.62
N SER A 252 0.37 1.24 -23.62
CA SER A 252 1.23 1.45 -24.80
C SER A 252 2.33 2.47 -24.49
N HIS A 253 3.31 2.08 -23.68
CA HIS A 253 4.44 2.92 -23.29
C HIS A 253 5.75 2.15 -23.40
N LYS A 254 6.82 2.80 -23.93
CA LYS A 254 8.10 2.15 -24.21
C LYS A 254 8.72 1.38 -23.04
N ASN A 255 8.54 1.88 -21.82
CA ASN A 255 9.10 1.25 -20.62
C ASN A 255 8.22 0.11 -20.07
N LEU A 256 7.01 -0.09 -20.61
CA LEU A 256 5.98 -1.00 -20.07
C LEU A 256 5.43 -1.98 -21.14
N GLN A 257 6.07 -2.09 -22.31
CA GLN A 257 5.49 -2.77 -23.48
C GLN A 257 5.17 -4.26 -23.26
N GLU A 258 5.88 -4.91 -22.35
CA GLU A 258 5.73 -6.34 -22.04
C GLU A 258 4.90 -6.60 -20.77
N GLU A 259 4.41 -5.55 -20.12
CA GLU A 259 3.71 -5.66 -18.85
C GLU A 259 2.19 -5.58 -19.04
N ILE A 260 1.49 -6.44 -18.31
CA ILE A 260 0.05 -6.39 -18.14
C ILE A 260 -0.24 -6.08 -16.68
N PHE A 261 -1.25 -5.24 -16.46
CA PHE A 261 -1.65 -4.75 -15.15
C PHE A 261 -3.11 -5.12 -14.89
N GLY A 262 -3.48 -5.26 -13.62
CA GLY A 262 -4.89 -5.27 -13.25
C GLY A 262 -5.52 -3.91 -13.55
N ILE A 263 -6.73 -3.89 -14.11
CA ILE A 263 -7.49 -2.65 -14.26
C ILE A 263 -8.43 -2.47 -13.06
N PRO A 264 -8.59 -1.24 -12.53
CA PRO A 264 -9.57 -0.95 -11.50
C PRO A 264 -10.99 -1.28 -11.96
N ILE A 265 -11.71 -2.11 -11.20
CA ILE A 265 -13.07 -2.50 -11.54
C ILE A 265 -14.02 -1.29 -11.57
N GLN A 266 -13.75 -0.28 -10.75
CA GLN A 266 -14.50 0.97 -10.73
C GLN A 266 -14.42 1.71 -12.07
N LEU A 267 -13.25 1.69 -12.72
CA LEU A 267 -13.09 2.24 -14.06
C LEU A 267 -13.93 1.47 -15.08
N VAL A 268 -13.85 0.13 -15.06
CA VAL A 268 -14.64 -0.73 -15.94
C VAL A 268 -16.14 -0.46 -15.77
N ASN A 269 -16.62 -0.41 -14.53
CA ASN A 269 -18.01 -0.11 -14.21
C ASN A 269 -18.42 1.29 -14.69
N HIS A 270 -17.56 2.30 -14.48
CA HIS A 270 -17.83 3.67 -14.92
C HIS A 270 -17.96 3.78 -16.44
N LEU A 271 -17.13 3.05 -17.19
CA LEU A 271 -17.13 3.03 -18.65
C LEU A 271 -18.23 2.15 -19.24
N GLY A 272 -18.78 1.20 -18.47
CA GLY A 272 -19.82 0.27 -18.91
C GLY A 272 -21.05 0.96 -19.52
N LYS A 273 -21.42 2.16 -19.01
CA LYS A 273 -22.53 2.95 -19.56
C LYS A 273 -22.35 3.33 -21.03
N TYR A 274 -21.12 3.57 -21.49
CA TYR A 274 -20.83 3.90 -22.88
C TYR A 274 -20.80 2.63 -23.75
N ALA A 275 -20.21 1.54 -23.23
CA ALA A 275 -20.18 0.26 -23.91
C ALA A 275 -21.58 -0.36 -24.12
N SER A 276 -22.51 -0.09 -23.20
CA SER A 276 -23.90 -0.58 -23.26
C SER A 276 -24.78 0.11 -24.33
N GLN A 277 -24.35 1.26 -24.85
CA GLN A 277 -25.09 2.01 -25.86
C GLN A 277 -24.82 1.53 -27.28
N VAL A 278 -23.87 0.59 -27.46
CA VAL A 278 -23.52 0.05 -28.76
C VAL A 278 -24.60 -0.93 -29.21
N PRO A 279 -25.26 -0.71 -30.36
CA PRO A 279 -26.29 -1.61 -30.84
C PRO A 279 -25.72 -3.02 -31.04
N PHE A 280 -26.54 -4.02 -30.70
CA PHE A 280 -26.15 -5.42 -30.84
C PHE A 280 -25.88 -5.72 -32.31
N PRO A 281 -24.75 -6.38 -32.66
CA PRO A 281 -24.50 -6.80 -34.03
C PRO A 281 -25.67 -7.64 -34.55
N GLY A 282 -26.26 -7.23 -35.66
CA GLY A 282 -27.37 -7.94 -36.31
C GLY A 282 -28.79 -7.48 -35.91
N ILE A 283 -28.93 -6.50 -35.01
CA ILE A 283 -30.22 -5.81 -34.82
C ILE A 283 -30.20 -4.55 -35.71
N PRO A 284 -31.10 -4.41 -36.70
CA PRO A 284 -31.21 -3.19 -37.50
C PRO A 284 -31.40 -1.98 -36.60
N GLU A 285 -30.74 -0.86 -36.92
CA GLU A 285 -31.01 0.42 -36.25
C GLU A 285 -32.51 0.71 -36.33
N LYS A 286 -33.12 1.06 -35.19
CA LYS A 286 -34.52 1.41 -35.12
C LYS A 286 -34.73 2.60 -36.07
N PRO A 287 -35.60 2.50 -37.08
CA PRO A 287 -35.80 3.60 -38.01
C PRO A 287 -36.24 4.85 -37.23
N ASN A 288 -35.62 5.99 -37.56
CA ASN A 288 -35.98 7.28 -36.98
C ASN A 288 -37.49 7.49 -37.14
N SER A 289 -38.22 7.59 -36.01
CA SER A 289 -39.61 8.01 -36.06
C SER A 289 -39.64 9.49 -36.38
N ASN A 290 -39.86 9.82 -37.66
CA ASN A 290 -40.30 11.15 -38.07
C ASN A 290 -41.67 11.47 -37.48
#